data_AF-A0A6P0Z7R8-F1
#
_entry.id   AF-A0A6P0Z7R8-F1
#
_cell.length_a   1.000
_cell.length_b   1.000
_cell.length_c   1.000
_cell.angle_alpha   90.00
_cell.angle_beta   90.00
_cell.angle_gamma   90.00
#
_symmetry.space_group_name_H-M   'P 1'
#
loop_
_entity.id
_entity.type
_entity.pdbx_description
1 polymer ?
#
loop_
_entity_poly.entity_id
_entity_poly.type
_entity_poly.pdbx_seq_one_letter_code
_entity_poly.pdbx_strand_id
1 'polypeptide(L)'
;MTNLTNLTELSLIGNEISNLTPLANLTNLTELHLAFKIVFSAPGFALSNNDIIDLSPLASLTKLTELTICGKQIRDLTPLSSLTNLTELVLVVNKVSDLTALSGLTNLTELILWSNEISDLAPLSNLVNLTELMLWDNEISDLAPLSPLTDLTLLNLNENEISDLTPLSSLTNLRWLELNDNEISDLAPLSSLTNLRELHLSGNEIRDLAPLLSLDCLFRLSVDNNPLVDPTPLVQSDPQC
;
A
#
# COMPACT_ATOMS: atom_id res chain seq x y z
N MET A 1 -9.19 -11.30 38.45
CA MET A 1 -8.19 -10.71 37.53
C MET A 1 -8.72 -9.35 37.13
N THR A 2 -7.97 -8.30 37.42
CA THR A 2 -8.29 -6.93 36.98
C THR A 2 -8.09 -6.86 35.47
N ASN A 3 -9.19 -6.66 34.74
CA ASN A 3 -9.18 -6.53 33.29
C ASN A 3 -8.61 -5.14 32.94
N LEU A 4 -7.62 -5.06 32.04
CA LEU A 4 -6.94 -3.80 31.66
C LEU A 4 -7.81 -2.97 30.70
N THR A 5 -9.11 -2.83 31.00
CA THR A 5 -10.13 -2.25 30.10
C THR A 5 -9.93 -0.76 29.81
N ASN A 6 -9.02 -0.09 30.52
CA ASN A 6 -8.69 1.32 30.28
C ASN A 6 -7.54 1.50 29.26
N LEU A 7 -6.94 0.43 28.75
CA LEU A 7 -5.91 0.52 27.72
C LEU A 7 -6.49 1.15 26.45
N THR A 8 -5.74 2.12 25.92
CA THR A 8 -5.98 2.76 24.62
C THR A 8 -4.96 2.28 23.58
N GLU A 9 -3.75 1.94 24.02
CA GLU A 9 -2.66 1.52 23.14
C GLU A 9 -2.14 0.15 23.59
N LEU A 10 -1.92 -0.74 22.62
CA LEU A 10 -1.36 -2.06 22.87
C LEU A 10 -0.42 -2.49 21.74
N SER A 11 0.87 -2.54 22.04
CA SER A 11 1.86 -3.15 21.16
C SER A 11 2.27 -4.53 21.68
N LEU A 12 2.14 -5.53 20.82
CA LEU A 12 2.55 -6.90 21.08
C LEU A 12 3.55 -7.40 20.05
N ILE A 13 4.32 -6.48 19.47
CA ILE A 13 5.34 -6.77 18.46
C ILE A 13 6.41 -7.71 19.04
N GLY A 14 6.82 -8.68 18.23
CA GLY A 14 7.87 -9.64 18.59
C GLY A 14 7.41 -10.82 19.45
N ASN A 15 6.09 -11.02 19.60
CA ASN A 15 5.51 -12.12 20.35
C ASN A 15 4.91 -13.21 19.44
N GLU A 16 4.86 -14.44 19.94
CA GLU A 16 4.29 -15.62 19.29
C GLU A 16 2.77 -15.74 19.54
N ILE A 17 2.05 -14.62 19.46
CA ILE A 17 0.60 -14.61 19.70
C ILE A 17 -0.11 -15.29 18.54
N SER A 18 -0.93 -16.29 18.87
CA SER A 18 -1.82 -17.02 17.96
C SER A 18 -3.31 -16.90 18.33
N ASN A 19 -3.64 -16.38 19.52
CA ASN A 19 -5.02 -16.26 20.00
C ASN A 19 -5.32 -14.83 20.47
N LEU A 20 -6.21 -14.15 19.73
CA LEU A 20 -6.64 -12.78 20.05
C LEU A 20 -7.91 -12.72 20.92
N THR A 21 -8.52 -13.85 21.28
CA THR A 21 -9.76 -13.89 22.10
C THR A 21 -9.67 -13.02 23.36
N PRO A 22 -8.55 -12.98 24.12
CA PRO A 22 -8.44 -12.13 25.30
C PRO A 22 -8.56 -10.63 25.01
N LEU A 23 -8.30 -10.19 23.78
CA LEU A 23 -8.34 -8.78 23.38
C LEU A 23 -9.77 -8.27 23.17
N ALA A 24 -10.76 -9.15 22.95
CA ALA A 24 -12.13 -8.76 22.58
C ALA A 24 -12.83 -7.81 23.58
N ASN A 25 -12.36 -7.76 24.83
CA ASN A 25 -12.89 -6.91 25.89
C ASN A 25 -12.10 -5.60 26.09
N LEU A 26 -11.03 -5.36 25.33
CA LEU A 26 -10.24 -4.14 25.39
C LEU A 26 -10.84 -3.06 24.49
N THR A 27 -12.14 -2.80 24.64
CA THR A 27 -12.92 -1.95 23.72
C THR A 27 -12.59 -0.46 23.76
N ASN A 28 -11.63 -0.05 24.59
CA ASN A 28 -11.07 1.30 24.61
C ASN A 28 -9.82 1.46 23.75
N LEU A 29 -9.31 0.37 23.14
CA LEU A 29 -8.15 0.45 22.26
C LEU A 29 -8.44 1.33 21.04
N THR A 30 -7.53 2.27 20.81
CA THR A 30 -7.39 3.12 19.62
C THR A 30 -6.23 2.64 18.76
N GLU A 31 -5.20 2.03 19.35
CA GLU A 31 -4.00 1.56 18.63
C GLU A 31 -3.67 0.12 19.02
N LEU A 32 -3.46 -0.73 18.01
CA LEU A 32 -3.09 -2.14 18.19
C LEU A 32 -2.03 -2.57 17.18
N HIS A 33 -0.87 -3.02 17.68
CA HIS A 33 0.22 -3.51 16.83
C HIS A 33 0.57 -4.97 17.12
N LEU A 34 0.38 -5.82 16.11
CA LEU A 34 0.53 -7.27 16.12
C LEU A 34 1.54 -7.70 15.03
N ALA A 35 2.83 -7.44 15.25
CA ALA A 35 3.87 -7.87 14.31
C ALA A 35 4.77 -8.97 14.90
N PHE A 36 5.27 -9.88 14.07
CA PHE A 36 6.42 -10.69 14.46
C PHE A 36 7.69 -9.83 14.56
N LYS A 37 8.72 -10.36 15.23
CA LYS A 37 10.06 -9.78 15.18
C LYS A 37 10.63 -10.03 13.79
N ILE A 38 10.21 -9.26 12.80
CA ILE A 38 10.86 -9.30 11.49
C ILE A 38 12.15 -8.49 11.61
N VAL A 39 13.27 -9.20 11.58
CA VAL A 39 14.53 -8.61 11.14
C VAL A 39 14.37 -8.37 9.65
N PHE A 40 14.21 -7.12 9.26
CA PHE A 40 14.28 -6.68 7.87
C PHE A 40 15.66 -7.04 7.31
N SER A 41 15.81 -8.24 6.72
CA SER A 41 16.82 -8.63 5.71
C SER A 41 17.19 -10.12 5.82
N ALA A 42 16.53 -10.99 5.06
CA ALA A 42 17.17 -12.14 4.40
C ALA A 42 16.16 -12.82 3.45
N PRO A 43 16.49 -13.01 2.17
CA PRO A 43 15.74 -13.92 1.31
C PRO A 43 15.87 -15.35 1.86
N GLY A 44 14.75 -16.03 2.05
CA GLY A 44 14.72 -17.43 2.49
C GLY A 44 14.38 -17.68 3.97
N PHE A 45 13.90 -16.67 4.71
CA PHE A 45 13.30 -16.94 6.03
C PHE A 45 11.91 -17.56 5.83
N ALA A 46 11.83 -18.89 5.93
CA ALA A 46 10.55 -19.58 6.03
C ALA A 46 9.88 -19.13 7.33
N LEU A 47 8.75 -18.44 7.24
CA LEU A 47 7.83 -18.23 8.37
C LEU A 47 7.41 -19.62 8.83
N SER A 48 8.06 -20.14 9.88
CA SER A 48 7.73 -21.43 10.45
C SER A 48 6.29 -21.36 10.95
N ASN A 49 5.36 -22.06 10.29
CA ASN A 49 3.98 -22.38 10.71
C ASN A 49 3.49 -21.64 11.97
N ASN A 50 3.37 -20.32 11.89
CA ASN A 50 2.75 -19.53 12.94
C ASN A 50 1.31 -19.35 12.51
N ASP A 51 0.44 -20.10 13.18
CA ASP A 51 -0.96 -20.32 12.85
C ASP A 51 -1.69 -19.06 12.38
N ILE A 52 -2.56 -19.23 11.38
CA ILE A 52 -3.52 -18.22 10.91
C ILE A 52 -4.17 -17.56 12.13
N ILE A 53 -4.04 -16.24 12.23
CA ILE A 53 -4.68 -15.49 13.31
C ILE A 53 -6.11 -15.18 12.91
N ASP A 54 -7.06 -15.75 13.65
CA ASP A 54 -8.47 -15.35 13.59
C ASP A 54 -8.62 -13.91 14.12
N LEU A 55 -9.07 -13.01 13.23
CA LEU A 55 -9.31 -11.60 13.55
C LEU A 55 -10.68 -11.34 14.16
N SER A 56 -11.57 -12.34 14.27
CA SER A 56 -12.92 -12.18 14.84
C SER A 56 -12.96 -11.45 16.18
N PRO A 57 -12.02 -11.66 17.12
CA PRO A 57 -11.97 -10.91 18.38
C PRO A 57 -11.77 -9.39 18.22
N LEU A 58 -11.24 -8.93 17.08
CA LEU A 58 -11.00 -7.51 16.82
C LEU A 58 -12.28 -6.77 16.40
N ALA A 59 -13.32 -7.46 15.92
CA ALA A 59 -14.53 -6.84 15.39
C ALA A 59 -15.29 -5.96 16.42
N SER A 60 -15.06 -6.17 17.72
CA SER A 60 -15.62 -5.35 18.81
C SER A 60 -14.79 -4.10 19.13
N LEU A 61 -13.57 -3.98 18.63
CA LEU A 61 -12.62 -2.91 18.92
C LEU A 61 -12.86 -1.68 18.03
N THR A 62 -14.11 -1.27 17.92
CA THR A 62 -14.60 -0.22 17.00
C THR A 62 -14.00 1.17 17.22
N LYS A 63 -13.22 1.38 18.28
CA LYS A 63 -12.48 2.62 18.53
C LYS A 63 -11.08 2.66 17.89
N LEU A 64 -10.62 1.55 17.30
CA LEU A 64 -9.33 1.51 16.63
C LEU A 64 -9.27 2.56 15.52
N THR A 65 -8.20 3.37 15.58
CA THR A 65 -7.76 4.31 14.55
C THR A 65 -6.53 3.77 13.83
N GLU A 66 -5.70 2.99 14.52
CA GLU A 66 -4.48 2.41 13.97
C GLU A 66 -4.41 0.90 14.23
N LEU A 67 -4.17 0.13 13.18
CA LEU A 67 -4.02 -1.32 13.27
C LEU A 67 -2.86 -1.79 12.41
N THR A 68 -1.85 -2.38 13.06
CA THR A 68 -0.74 -3.04 12.37
C THR A 68 -0.80 -4.54 12.60
N ILE A 69 -0.81 -5.34 11.54
CA ILE A 69 -0.66 -6.78 11.60
C ILE A 69 0.30 -7.28 10.52
N CYS A 70 1.43 -7.86 10.92
CA CYS A 70 2.51 -8.22 10.01
C CYS A 70 2.91 -9.69 10.17
N GLY A 71 3.00 -10.43 9.05
CA GLY A 71 3.58 -11.77 9.04
C GLY A 71 2.70 -12.84 9.66
N LYS A 72 1.36 -12.72 9.60
CA LYS A 72 0.40 -13.57 10.33
C LYS A 72 -0.43 -14.50 9.45
N GLN A 73 -0.07 -14.64 8.18
CA GLN A 73 -0.77 -15.50 7.21
C GLN A 73 -2.28 -15.19 7.12
N ILE A 74 -2.66 -13.92 7.36
CA ILE A 74 -4.06 -13.50 7.36
C ILE A 74 -4.63 -13.60 5.95
N ARG A 75 -5.84 -14.15 5.85
CA ARG A 75 -6.62 -14.23 4.61
C ARG A 75 -7.95 -13.49 4.72
N ASP A 76 -8.66 -13.70 5.84
CA ASP A 76 -9.99 -13.15 6.06
C ASP A 76 -9.91 -11.81 6.80
N LEU A 77 -10.31 -10.74 6.11
CA LEU A 77 -10.42 -9.39 6.66
C LEU A 77 -11.84 -9.03 7.11
N THR A 78 -12.82 -9.92 6.96
CA THR A 78 -14.23 -9.66 7.32
C THR A 78 -14.40 -9.03 8.71
N PRO A 79 -13.68 -9.46 9.76
CA PRO A 79 -13.77 -8.85 11.09
C PRO A 79 -13.38 -7.36 11.15
N LEU A 80 -12.61 -6.86 10.17
CA LEU A 80 -12.19 -5.46 10.13
C LEU A 80 -13.26 -4.52 9.57
N SER A 81 -14.30 -5.05 8.92
CA SER A 81 -15.36 -4.23 8.28
C SER A 81 -16.13 -3.31 9.24
N SER A 82 -16.14 -3.63 10.54
CA SER A 82 -16.77 -2.78 11.58
C SER A 82 -15.86 -1.67 12.10
N LEU A 83 -14.56 -1.68 11.78
CA LEU A 83 -13.54 -0.78 12.32
C LEU A 83 -13.49 0.55 11.56
N THR A 84 -14.66 1.16 11.35
CA THR A 84 -14.86 2.35 10.51
C THR A 84 -14.11 3.61 10.98
N ASN A 85 -13.51 3.60 12.17
CA ASN A 85 -12.67 4.69 12.67
C ASN A 85 -11.19 4.56 12.27
N LEU A 86 -10.79 3.49 11.59
CA LEU A 86 -9.42 3.31 11.12
C LEU A 86 -9.02 4.44 10.17
N THR A 87 -7.88 5.05 10.48
CA THR A 87 -7.15 6.03 9.66
C THR A 87 -5.87 5.43 9.09
N GLU A 88 -5.25 4.50 9.82
CA GLU A 88 -4.06 3.76 9.39
C GLU A 88 -4.29 2.25 9.50
N LEU A 89 -4.02 1.54 8.40
CA LEU A 89 -4.06 0.08 8.35
C LEU A 89 -2.84 -0.49 7.66
N VAL A 90 -2.08 -1.31 8.40
CA VAL A 90 -0.88 -2.00 7.90
C VAL A 90 -1.10 -3.50 8.00
N LEU A 91 -1.21 -4.21 6.87
CA LEU A 91 -1.44 -5.66 6.80
C LEU A 91 -0.40 -6.37 5.93
N VAL A 92 0.87 -6.16 6.22
CA VAL A 92 2.00 -6.58 5.35
C VAL A 92 2.45 -8.02 5.59
N VAL A 93 3.00 -8.66 4.56
CA VAL A 93 3.50 -10.05 4.64
C VAL A 93 2.40 -11.02 5.12
N ASN A 94 1.25 -10.97 4.47
CA ASN A 94 0.11 -11.85 4.78
C ASN A 94 -0.27 -12.66 3.53
N LYS A 95 -1.53 -13.09 3.47
CA LYS A 95 -2.12 -13.91 2.42
C LYS A 95 -3.47 -13.35 1.98
N VAL A 96 -3.61 -12.04 2.08
CA VAL A 96 -4.84 -11.31 1.75
C VAL A 96 -4.98 -11.26 0.23
N SER A 97 -6.15 -11.62 -0.27
CA SER A 97 -6.52 -11.45 -1.68
C SER A 97 -7.86 -10.73 -1.86
N ASP A 98 -8.74 -10.80 -0.86
CA ASP A 98 -10.05 -10.14 -0.86
C ASP A 98 -10.04 -8.89 0.04
N LEU A 99 -10.19 -7.73 -0.58
CA LEU A 99 -10.23 -6.43 0.10
C LEU A 99 -11.66 -5.95 0.40
N THR A 100 -12.70 -6.75 0.12
CA THR A 100 -14.12 -6.34 0.24
C THR A 100 -14.44 -5.74 1.62
N ALA A 101 -13.87 -6.31 2.68
CA ALA A 101 -14.05 -5.84 4.05
C ALA A 101 -13.56 -4.40 4.29
N LEU A 102 -12.64 -3.90 3.45
CA LEU A 102 -12.06 -2.56 3.57
C LEU A 102 -12.92 -1.48 2.89
N SER A 103 -13.88 -1.86 2.03
CA SER A 103 -14.65 -0.92 1.18
C SER A 103 -15.43 0.16 1.94
N GLY A 104 -15.77 -0.10 3.21
CA GLY A 104 -16.47 0.85 4.09
C GLY A 104 -15.56 1.65 5.01
N LEU A 105 -14.24 1.45 4.99
CA LEU A 105 -13.28 2.11 5.88
C LEU A 105 -12.86 3.48 5.35
N THR A 106 -13.84 4.33 5.04
CA THR A 106 -13.65 5.58 4.29
C THR A 106 -12.83 6.65 5.04
N ASN A 107 -12.49 6.42 6.31
CA ASN A 107 -11.61 7.30 7.09
C ASN A 107 -10.12 6.99 6.90
N LEU A 108 -9.77 5.91 6.19
CA LEU A 108 -8.38 5.56 5.90
C LEU A 108 -7.68 6.68 5.13
N THR A 109 -6.53 7.09 5.66
CA THR A 109 -5.58 8.01 5.02
C THR A 109 -4.30 7.28 4.62
N GLU A 110 -3.93 6.22 5.34
CA GLU A 110 -2.76 5.39 5.08
C GLU A 110 -3.14 3.91 5.02
N LEU A 111 -2.78 3.25 3.91
CA LEU A 111 -3.05 1.84 3.69
C LEU A 111 -1.80 1.13 3.13
N ILE A 112 -1.25 0.21 3.92
CA ILE A 112 -0.03 -0.53 3.59
C ILE A 112 -0.34 -2.03 3.52
N LEU A 113 -0.29 -2.61 2.32
CA LEU A 113 -0.74 -3.96 2.00
C LEU A 113 0.30 -4.78 1.19
N TRP A 114 1.58 -4.40 1.24
CA TRP A 114 2.62 -5.09 0.47
C TRP A 114 2.90 -6.54 0.92
N SER A 115 3.44 -7.35 0.01
CA SER A 115 3.63 -8.81 0.17
C SER A 115 2.33 -9.53 0.55
N ASN A 116 1.34 -9.48 -0.33
CA ASN A 116 0.06 -10.20 -0.22
C ASN A 116 -0.25 -10.95 -1.52
N GLU A 117 -1.51 -11.33 -1.75
CA GLU A 117 -2.00 -12.06 -2.94
C GLU A 117 -3.11 -11.22 -3.61
N ILE A 118 -2.98 -9.89 -3.63
CA ILE A 118 -4.01 -8.95 -4.09
C ILE A 118 -3.92 -8.77 -5.61
N SER A 119 -5.06 -8.90 -6.29
CA SER A 119 -5.20 -8.57 -7.72
C SER A 119 -6.38 -7.64 -8.01
N ASP A 120 -7.43 -7.65 -7.18
CA ASP A 120 -8.61 -6.80 -7.33
C ASP A 120 -8.58 -5.60 -6.36
N LEU A 121 -8.53 -4.40 -6.94
CA LEU A 121 -8.54 -3.14 -6.20
C LEU A 121 -9.93 -2.49 -6.12
N ALA A 122 -10.97 -3.08 -6.72
CA ALA A 122 -12.31 -2.49 -6.75
C ALA A 122 -12.84 -2.06 -5.36
N PRO A 123 -12.59 -2.81 -4.26
CA PRO A 123 -13.00 -2.39 -2.92
C PRO A 123 -12.38 -1.08 -2.45
N LEU A 124 -11.24 -0.65 -3.00
CA LEU A 124 -10.55 0.58 -2.58
C LEU A 124 -11.14 1.85 -3.22
N SER A 125 -11.97 1.73 -4.26
CA SER A 125 -12.46 2.85 -5.08
C SER A 125 -13.19 3.97 -4.32
N ASN A 126 -13.73 3.68 -3.13
CA ASN A 126 -14.44 4.66 -2.29
C ASN A 126 -13.56 5.25 -1.16
N LEU A 127 -12.30 4.83 -1.03
CA LEU A 127 -11.38 5.29 0.02
C LEU A 127 -10.71 6.62 -0.36
N VAL A 128 -11.53 7.59 -0.76
CA VAL A 128 -11.08 8.85 -1.40
C VAL A 128 -10.22 9.75 -0.51
N ASN A 129 -10.13 9.46 0.79
CA ASN A 129 -9.27 10.17 1.74
C ASN A 129 -7.85 9.60 1.82
N LEU A 130 -7.54 8.52 1.07
CA LEU A 130 -6.19 7.94 1.04
C LEU A 130 -5.18 8.95 0.50
N THR A 131 -4.15 9.22 1.29
CA THR A 131 -3.00 10.04 0.93
C THR A 131 -1.76 9.20 0.67
N GLU A 132 -1.68 7.99 1.27
CA GLU A 132 -0.58 7.06 1.13
C GLU A 132 -1.10 5.63 0.89
N LEU A 133 -0.63 5.01 -0.20
CA LEU A 133 -1.00 3.65 -0.57
C LEU A 133 0.23 2.85 -1.00
N MET A 134 0.51 1.76 -0.29
CA MET A 134 1.63 0.86 -0.58
C MET A 134 1.13 -0.55 -0.86
N LEU A 135 1.34 -1.01 -2.09
CA LEU A 135 0.80 -2.25 -2.65
C LEU A 135 1.87 -3.10 -3.37
N TRP A 136 3.16 -2.87 -3.10
CA TRP A 136 4.23 -3.61 -3.75
C TRP A 136 4.23 -5.11 -3.41
N ASP A 137 4.79 -5.95 -4.29
CA ASP A 137 4.80 -7.42 -4.15
C ASP A 137 3.38 -7.98 -3.99
N ASN A 138 2.59 -7.82 -5.06
CA ASN A 138 1.22 -8.32 -5.23
C ASN A 138 1.00 -8.78 -6.70
N GLU A 139 -0.24 -9.05 -7.10
CA GLU A 139 -0.62 -9.57 -8.42
C GLU A 139 -1.53 -8.56 -9.17
N ILE A 140 -1.25 -7.26 -9.04
CA ILE A 140 -2.10 -6.18 -9.56
C ILE A 140 -1.79 -5.90 -11.03
N SER A 141 -2.82 -5.81 -11.86
CA SER A 141 -2.72 -5.35 -13.26
C SER A 141 -3.71 -4.25 -13.63
N ASP A 142 -4.88 -4.20 -12.99
CA ASP A 142 -5.90 -3.17 -13.22
C ASP A 142 -5.85 -2.05 -12.18
N LEU A 143 -5.54 -0.84 -12.63
CA LEU A 143 -5.46 0.36 -11.80
C LEU A 143 -6.73 1.23 -11.86
N ALA A 144 -7.75 0.86 -12.65
CA ALA A 144 -8.98 1.65 -12.79
C ALA A 144 -9.62 2.04 -11.44
N PRO A 145 -9.66 1.17 -10.42
CA PRO A 145 -10.21 1.51 -9.10
C PRO A 145 -9.45 2.62 -8.36
N LEU A 146 -8.20 2.93 -8.73
CA LEU A 146 -7.41 3.98 -8.08
C LEU A 146 -7.74 5.39 -8.61
N SER A 147 -8.33 5.51 -9.79
CA SER A 147 -8.63 6.82 -10.41
C SER A 147 -9.45 7.81 -9.55
N PRO A 148 -10.36 7.40 -8.64
CA PRO A 148 -11.04 8.33 -7.75
C PRO A 148 -10.19 8.84 -6.58
N LEU A 149 -9.03 8.24 -6.30
CA LEU A 149 -8.21 8.51 -5.11
C LEU A 149 -7.30 9.73 -5.30
N THR A 150 -7.89 10.86 -5.68
CA THR A 150 -7.16 12.05 -6.14
C THR A 150 -6.30 12.73 -5.06
N ASP A 151 -6.51 12.39 -3.79
CA ASP A 151 -5.75 12.93 -2.66
C ASP A 151 -4.43 12.16 -2.41
N LEU A 152 -4.17 11.08 -3.16
CA LEU A 152 -2.92 10.34 -3.09
C LEU A 152 -1.71 11.24 -3.37
N THR A 153 -0.74 11.19 -2.46
CA THR A 153 0.55 11.88 -2.57
C THR A 153 1.71 10.89 -2.70
N LEU A 154 1.55 9.69 -2.15
CA LEU A 154 2.49 8.58 -2.24
C LEU A 154 1.75 7.32 -2.74
N LEU A 155 2.26 6.74 -3.83
CA LEU A 155 1.79 5.47 -4.36
C LEU A 155 2.97 4.56 -4.67
N ASN A 156 3.00 3.38 -4.04
CA ASN A 156 3.99 2.35 -4.32
C ASN A 156 3.31 1.10 -4.88
N LEU A 157 3.65 0.76 -6.12
CA LEU A 157 3.12 -0.35 -6.92
C LEU A 157 4.26 -1.20 -7.51
N ASN A 158 5.45 -1.19 -6.91
CA ASN A 158 6.56 -2.02 -7.37
C ASN A 158 6.18 -3.51 -7.40
N GLU A 159 6.85 -4.32 -8.23
CA GLU A 159 6.71 -5.78 -8.22
C GLU A 159 5.24 -6.21 -8.37
N ASN A 160 4.63 -5.82 -9.48
CA ASN A 160 3.25 -6.15 -9.88
C ASN A 160 3.22 -6.46 -11.40
N GLU A 161 2.03 -6.58 -11.98
CA GLU A 161 1.80 -6.95 -13.40
C GLU A 161 1.19 -5.79 -14.20
N ILE A 162 1.60 -4.55 -13.91
CA ILE A 162 0.98 -3.34 -14.47
C ILE A 162 1.58 -3.01 -15.84
N SER A 163 0.71 -2.76 -16.82
CA SER A 163 1.10 -2.26 -18.15
C SER A 163 0.36 -0.98 -18.58
N ASP A 164 -0.85 -0.73 -18.06
CA ASP A 164 -1.65 0.46 -18.38
C ASP A 164 -1.66 1.47 -17.22
N LEU A 165 -1.09 2.64 -17.47
CA LEU A 165 -1.03 3.75 -16.51
C LEU A 165 -2.16 4.77 -16.69
N THR A 166 -3.06 4.58 -17.67
CA THR A 166 -4.16 5.51 -17.96
C THR A 166 -4.96 5.93 -16.71
N PRO A 167 -5.33 5.01 -15.79
CA PRO A 167 -6.05 5.38 -14.58
C PRO A 167 -5.33 6.38 -13.66
N LEU A 168 -3.99 6.39 -13.68
CA LEU A 168 -3.18 7.26 -12.81
C LEU A 168 -3.17 8.72 -13.27
N SER A 169 -3.56 9.02 -14.52
CA SER A 169 -3.53 10.38 -15.09
C SER A 169 -4.34 11.44 -14.32
N SER A 170 -5.28 10.99 -13.48
CA SER A 170 -6.13 11.82 -12.62
C SER A 170 -5.52 12.13 -11.24
N LEU A 171 -4.45 11.43 -10.83
CA LEU A 171 -3.84 11.51 -9.50
C LEU A 171 -2.85 12.68 -9.41
N THR A 172 -3.28 13.88 -9.78
CA THR A 172 -2.42 15.05 -9.97
C THR A 172 -1.75 15.56 -8.69
N ASN A 173 -2.12 15.04 -7.51
CA ASN A 173 -1.48 15.36 -6.24
C ASN A 173 -0.26 14.46 -5.92
N LEU A 174 -0.01 13.41 -6.73
CA LEU A 174 1.13 12.52 -6.52
C LEU A 174 2.44 13.29 -6.53
N ARG A 175 3.27 13.00 -5.53
CA ARG A 175 4.64 13.51 -5.39
C ARG A 175 5.66 12.37 -5.50
N TRP A 176 5.28 11.19 -5.03
CA TRP A 176 6.12 10.00 -5.02
C TRP A 176 5.37 8.86 -5.69
N LEU A 177 5.93 8.31 -6.76
CA LEU A 177 5.36 7.19 -7.49
C LEU A 177 6.45 6.12 -7.74
N GLU A 178 6.23 4.92 -7.21
CA GLU A 178 7.08 3.76 -7.48
C GLU A 178 6.33 2.71 -8.29
N LEU A 179 6.93 2.33 -9.43
CA LEU A 179 6.41 1.41 -10.44
C LEU A 179 7.53 0.50 -10.95
N ASN A 180 8.54 0.22 -10.14
CA ASN A 180 9.64 -0.68 -10.52
C ASN A 180 9.11 -2.10 -10.76
N ASP A 181 9.80 -2.85 -11.61
CA ASP A 181 9.55 -4.28 -11.86
C ASP A 181 8.08 -4.55 -12.21
N ASN A 182 7.63 -3.95 -13.32
CA ASN A 182 6.30 -4.06 -13.91
C ASN A 182 6.44 -4.25 -15.45
N GLU A 183 5.35 -4.16 -16.21
CA GLU A 183 5.29 -4.37 -17.66
C GLU A 183 5.02 -3.07 -18.44
N ILE A 184 5.49 -1.93 -17.93
CA ILE A 184 5.16 -0.60 -18.46
C ILE A 184 6.00 -0.28 -19.70
N SER A 185 5.35 0.20 -20.75
CA SER A 185 6.03 0.69 -21.96
C SER A 185 5.60 2.11 -22.39
N ASP A 186 4.39 2.54 -22.01
CA ASP A 186 3.84 3.87 -22.32
C ASP A 186 3.79 4.76 -21.07
N LEU A 187 4.44 5.91 -21.15
CA LEU A 187 4.49 6.92 -20.09
C LEU A 187 3.57 8.12 -20.37
N ALA A 188 2.85 8.17 -21.51
CA ALA A 188 1.96 9.27 -21.85
C ALA A 188 0.95 9.62 -20.74
N PRO A 189 0.35 8.65 -20.02
CA PRO A 189 -0.57 8.95 -18.91
C PRO A 189 0.05 9.73 -17.75
N LEU A 190 1.38 9.67 -17.56
CA LEU A 190 2.05 10.36 -16.46
C LEU A 190 2.30 11.85 -16.74
N SER A 191 2.16 12.30 -18.00
CA SER A 191 2.48 13.67 -18.41
C SER A 191 1.67 14.77 -17.69
N SER A 192 0.50 14.43 -17.14
CA SER A 192 -0.34 15.35 -16.35
C SER A 192 0.11 15.49 -14.88
N LEU A 193 0.98 14.60 -14.38
CA LEU A 193 1.37 14.51 -12.97
C LEU A 193 2.47 15.51 -12.61
N THR A 194 2.26 16.78 -12.95
CA THR A 194 3.23 17.89 -12.78
C THR A 194 3.69 18.14 -11.34
N ASN A 195 3.01 17.57 -10.34
CA ASN A 195 3.44 17.58 -8.94
C ASN A 195 4.40 16.45 -8.55
N LEU A 196 4.74 15.54 -9.46
CA LEU A 196 5.72 14.50 -9.19
C LEU A 196 7.09 15.11 -8.83
N ARG A 197 7.76 14.44 -7.90
CA ARG A 197 9.07 14.80 -7.35
C ARG A 197 10.04 13.64 -7.49
N GLU A 198 9.53 12.43 -7.19
CA GLU A 198 10.26 11.18 -7.30
C GLU A 198 9.44 10.18 -8.14
N LEU A 199 10.07 9.61 -9.17
CA LEU A 199 9.47 8.62 -10.06
C LEU A 199 10.44 7.46 -10.26
N HIS A 200 10.00 6.26 -9.90
CA HIS A 200 10.80 5.05 -9.99
C HIS A 200 10.16 4.06 -10.97
N LEU A 201 10.88 3.75 -12.05
CA LEU A 201 10.41 2.98 -13.21
C LEU A 201 11.42 1.90 -13.64
N SER A 202 12.34 1.52 -12.76
CA SER A 202 13.37 0.52 -13.08
C SER A 202 12.74 -0.84 -13.35
N GLY A 203 13.31 -1.65 -14.26
CA GLY A 203 12.78 -2.99 -14.56
C GLY A 203 11.46 -3.01 -15.33
N ASN A 204 11.29 -2.11 -16.30
CA ASN A 204 10.12 -2.04 -17.18
C ASN A 204 10.52 -2.19 -18.67
N GLU A 205 9.58 -1.94 -19.59
CA GLU A 205 9.77 -2.03 -21.05
C GLU A 205 9.85 -0.66 -21.74
N ILE A 206 10.28 0.37 -21.01
CA ILE A 206 10.27 1.76 -21.46
C ILE A 206 11.36 2.02 -22.51
N ARG A 207 10.97 2.67 -23.61
CA ARG A 207 11.88 3.05 -24.72
C ARG A 207 11.99 4.55 -24.94
N ASP A 208 10.95 5.29 -24.57
CA ASP A 208 10.82 6.73 -24.80
C ASP A 208 10.49 7.46 -23.49
N LEU A 209 11.25 8.52 -23.22
CA LEU A 209 11.09 9.37 -22.04
C LEU A 209 10.47 10.74 -22.39
N ALA A 210 10.15 11.00 -23.66
CA ALA A 210 9.51 12.25 -24.09
C ALA A 210 8.24 12.62 -23.29
N PRO A 211 7.39 11.66 -22.86
CA PRO A 211 6.24 12.00 -22.03
C PRO A 211 6.57 12.63 -20.68
N LEU A 212 7.78 12.43 -20.16
CA LEU A 212 8.21 12.98 -18.87
C LEU A 212 8.68 14.44 -18.97
N LEU A 213 8.78 14.99 -20.19
CA LEU A 213 9.24 16.37 -20.42
C LEU A 213 8.35 17.45 -19.79
N SER A 214 7.11 17.13 -19.42
CA SER A 214 6.21 18.06 -18.73
C SER A 214 6.35 18.03 -17.20
N LEU A 215 7.18 17.14 -16.66
CA LEU A 215 7.37 16.95 -15.21
C LEU A 215 8.46 17.87 -14.68
N ASP A 216 8.24 19.18 -14.76
CA ASP A 216 9.24 20.23 -14.48
C ASP A 216 9.85 20.16 -13.06
N CYS A 217 9.17 19.49 -12.12
CA CYS A 217 9.56 19.38 -10.71
C CYS A 217 10.16 18.03 -10.31
N LEU A 218 10.35 17.13 -11.28
CA LEU A 218 10.93 15.82 -11.04
C LEU A 218 12.43 15.96 -10.77
N PHE A 219 12.87 15.72 -9.54
CA PHE A 219 14.28 15.79 -9.17
C PHE A 219 14.91 14.41 -8.96
N ARG A 220 14.11 13.34 -8.87
CA ARG A 220 14.60 11.97 -8.82
C ARG A 220 13.84 11.09 -9.82
N LEU A 221 14.60 10.47 -10.72
CA LEU A 221 14.11 9.51 -11.70
C LEU A 221 15.03 8.29 -11.69
N SER A 222 14.47 7.08 -11.56
CA SER A 222 15.19 5.83 -11.83
C SER A 222 14.51 5.07 -12.97
N VAL A 223 15.29 4.66 -13.97
CA VAL A 223 14.85 3.96 -15.18
C VAL A 223 15.82 2.82 -15.52
N ASP A 224 16.48 2.27 -14.50
CA ASP A 224 17.44 1.19 -14.68
C ASP A 224 16.76 -0.03 -15.31
N ASN A 225 17.53 -0.89 -15.99
CA ASN A 225 17.00 -2.13 -16.59
C ASN A 225 15.80 -1.94 -17.55
N ASN A 226 15.74 -0.81 -18.27
CA ASN A 226 14.78 -0.58 -19.35
C ASN A 226 15.46 -0.62 -20.73
N PRO A 227 14.74 -0.98 -21.82
CA PRO A 227 15.25 -0.97 -23.19
C PRO A 227 15.32 0.44 -23.81
N LEU A 228 15.77 1.44 -23.04
CA LEU A 228 15.88 2.83 -23.48
C LEU A 228 16.79 2.98 -24.70
N VAL A 229 16.33 3.72 -25.70
CA VAL A 229 17.06 3.91 -26.97
C VAL A 229 17.74 5.28 -27.02
N ASP A 230 17.11 6.31 -26.44
CA ASP A 230 17.59 7.68 -26.52
C ASP A 230 17.33 8.44 -25.20
N PRO A 231 18.38 8.83 -24.45
CA PRO A 231 18.22 9.63 -23.23
C PRO A 231 18.09 11.14 -23.50
N THR A 232 18.08 11.59 -24.76
CA THR A 232 17.99 13.02 -25.13
C THR A 232 16.85 13.79 -24.44
N PRO A 233 15.64 13.22 -24.21
CA PRO A 233 14.60 13.90 -23.44
C PRO A 233 15.04 14.39 -22.04
N LEU A 234 16.07 13.78 -21.43
CA LEU A 234 16.55 14.19 -20.11
C LEU A 234 17.44 15.45 -20.12
N VAL A 235 17.83 15.95 -21.29
CA VAL A 235 18.77 17.10 -21.41
C VAL A 235 18.04 18.45 -21.31
N GLN A 236 16.95 18.52 -20.54
CA GLN A 236 16.19 19.77 -20.38
C GLN A 236 17.00 20.88 -19.70
N SER A 237 16.73 22.10 -20.14
CA SER A 237 17.32 23.36 -19.68
C SER A 237 16.50 23.97 -18.54
N ASP A 238 16.99 23.81 -17.32
CA ASP A 238 16.48 24.34 -16.04
C ASP A 238 15.11 23.83 -15.55
N PRO A 239 15.06 23.08 -14.43
CA PRO A 239 13.81 22.86 -13.69
C PRO A 239 13.26 24.20 -13.16
N GLN A 240 11.95 24.44 -13.33
CA GLN A 240 11.25 25.69 -12.91
C GLN A 240 10.54 25.56 -11.55
N CYS A 241 10.93 24.56 -10.75
CA CYS A 241 10.49 24.32 -9.38
C CYS A 241 11.63 23.68 -8.57
#